data_AF-A0A0B7BRM3-F1
#
_entry.id   AF-A0A0B7BRM3-F1
#
_cell.length_a   1.000
_cell.length_b   1.000
_cell.length_c   1.000
_cell.angle_alpha   90.00
_cell.angle_beta   90.00
_cell.angle_gamma   90.00
#
_symmetry.space_group_name_H-M   'P 1'
#
loop_
_entity.id
_entity.type
_entity.pdbx_description
1 polymer ?
#
loop_
_entity_poly.entity_id
_entity_poly.type
_entity_poly.pdbx_seq_one_letter_code
_entity_poly.pdbx_strand_id
1 'polypeptide(L)' 'FTFGGTVVNLPPYITSKMISAFKQLDLGVIWKVNITSPDPSRIMTSKWIPQNDLLGHEKTKLFISHCGKNGQYEALYH' A
#
# COMPACT_ATOMS: atom_id res chain seq x y z
N PHE A 1 -1.84 0.02 -0.10
CA PHE A 1 -1.45 1.40 -0.45
C PHE A 1 -0.42 1.39 -1.54
N THR A 2 -0.81 1.70 -2.78
CA THR A 2 0.14 1.86 -3.89
C THR A 2 0.05 3.28 -4.43
N PHE A 3 1.13 4.04 -4.32
CA PHE A 3 1.35 5.16 -5.20
C PHE A 3 1.97 4.59 -6.48
N GLY A 4 1.51 5.03 -7.66
CA GLY A 4 2.05 4.58 -8.94
C GLY A 4 3.58 4.66 -9.01
N GLY A 5 4.19 4.07 -10.05
CA GLY A 5 5.64 3.82 -10.16
C GLY A 5 6.62 4.98 -9.92
N THR A 6 6.14 6.20 -9.70
CA THR A 6 6.94 7.42 -9.53
C THR A 6 7.07 7.92 -8.09
N VAL A 7 6.24 7.47 -7.13
CA VAL A 7 6.29 7.95 -5.73
C VAL A 7 6.69 6.83 -4.79
N VAL A 8 7.98 6.48 -4.82
CA VAL A 8 8.57 5.48 -3.92
C VAL A 8 9.17 6.14 -2.66
N ASN A 9 9.42 7.45 -2.73
CA ASN A 9 10.04 8.24 -1.67
C ASN A 9 9.04 9.27 -1.13
N LEU A 10 8.48 8.99 0.04
CA LEU A 10 7.62 9.92 0.77
C LEU A 10 8.45 10.71 1.80
N PRO A 11 8.16 11.99 2.06
CA PRO A 11 8.82 12.75 3.12
C PRO A 11 8.64 12.06 4.49
N PRO A 12 9.66 12.10 5.39
CA PRO A 12 9.62 11.41 6.68
C PRO A 12 8.39 11.76 7.55
N TYR A 13 7.93 13.02 7.48
CA TYR A 13 6.73 13.46 8.21
C TYR A 13 5.45 12.74 7.74
N ILE A 14 5.31 12.52 6.43
CA ILE A 14 4.17 11.80 5.87
C ILE A 14 4.25 10.32 6.25
N THR A 15 5.45 9.72 6.17
CA THR A 15 5.61 8.31 6.51
C THR A 15 5.29 8.04 7.97
N SER A 16 5.73 8.91 8.87
CA SER A 16 5.43 8.80 10.30
C SER A 16 3.93 8.90 10.59
N LYS A 17 3.22 9.83 9.95
CA LYS A 17 1.76 9.93 10.09
C LYS A 17 1.04 8.68 9.59
N MET A 18 1.43 8.15 8.43
CA MET A 18 0.83 6.95 7.85
C MET A 18 1.08 5.72 8.75
N ILE A 19 2.30 5.55 9.27
CA ILE A 19 2.63 4.49 10.23
C ILE A 19 1.75 4.61 11.48
N SER A 20 1.62 5.81 12.05
CA SER A 20 0.78 6.02 13.23
C SER A 20 -0.69 5.71 12.98
N ALA A 21 -1.20 5.99 11.77
CA ALA A 21 -2.54 5.60 11.38
C ALA A 21 -2.67 4.08 11.21
N PHE A 22 -1.69 3.42 10.58
CA PHE A 22 -1.69 1.97 10.40
C PHE A 22 -1.61 1.21 11.72
N LYS A 23 -0.91 1.74 12.72
CA LYS A 23 -0.88 1.16 14.08
C LYS A 23 -2.23 1.18 14.80
N GLN A 24 -3.11 2.12 14.44
CA GLN A 24 -4.46 2.19 15.00
C GLN A 24 -5.43 1.20 14.32
N LEU A 25 -5.05 0.65 13.17
CA LEU A 25 -5.85 -0.35 12.48
C LEU A 25 -5.53 -1.75 13.01
N ASP A 26 -6.55 -2.51 13.37
CA ASP A 26 -6.42 -3.91 13.77
C ASP A 26 -6.31 -4.85 12.54
N LEU A 27 -5.62 -4.40 11.49
CA LEU A 27 -5.49 -5.12 10.22
C LEU A 27 -4.02 -5.19 9.79
N GLY A 28 -3.67 -6.23 9.05
CA GLY A 28 -2.40 -6.30 8.35
C GLY A 28 -2.38 -5.30 7.18
N VAL A 29 -1.33 -4.49 7.09
CA VAL A 29 -1.16 -3.45 6.08
C VAL A 29 0.01 -3.82 5.17
N ILE A 30 -0.25 -3.90 3.87
CA ILE A 30 0.79 -4.01 2.85
C ILE A 30 0.92 -2.64 2.16
N TRP A 31 2.11 -2.06 2.25
CA TRP A 31 2.38 -0.70 1.81
C TRP A 31 3.57 -0.63 0.85
N LYS A 32 3.33 -0.08 -0.35
CA LYS A 32 4.37 0.17 -1.34
C LYS A 32 5.15 1.44 -0.99
N VAL A 33 6.33 1.29 -0.38
CA VAL A 33 7.19 2.41 0.03
C VAL A 33 8.63 1.91 0.25
N ASN A 34 9.63 2.76 0.00
CA ASN A 34 11.03 2.47 0.30
C ASN A 34 11.42 2.95 1.71
N ILE A 35 10.82 2.35 2.74
CA ILE A 35 11.21 2.54 4.14
C ILE A 35 11.24 1.21 4.86
N THR A 36 12.05 1.13 5.92
CA THR A 36 12.03 0.00 6.86
C THR A 36 10.71 0.00 7.62
N SER A 37 10.04 -1.15 7.68
CA SER A 37 8.83 -1.27 8.49
C SER A 37 9.17 -1.16 9.98
N PRO A 38 8.42 -0.36 10.75
CA PRO A 38 8.54 -0.32 12.21
C PRO A 38 7.89 -1.51 12.91
N ASP A 39 7.02 -2.27 12.22
CA ASP A 39 6.38 -3.49 12.72
C ASP A 39 6.14 -4.44 11.53
N PRO A 40 7.11 -5.28 11.16
CA PRO A 40 7.01 -6.14 9.98
C PRO A 40 5.93 -7.23 10.10
N SER A 41 5.41 -7.49 11.30
CA SER A 41 4.35 -8.48 11.51
C SER A 41 2.96 -7.96 11.10
N ARG A 42 2.75 -6.64 11.21
CA ARG A 42 1.46 -5.99 10.89
C ARG A 42 1.57 -5.03 9.71
N ILE A 43 2.74 -4.45 9.46
CA ILE A 43 2.98 -3.46 8.41
C ILE A 43 4.10 -4.02 7.52
N MET A 44 3.77 -4.52 6.34
CA MET A 44 4.78 -4.98 5.39
C MET A 44 5.08 -3.85 4.40
N THR A 45 6.33 -3.38 4.36
CA THR A 45 6.78 -2.37 3.40
C THR A 45 7.59 -3.03 2.29
N SER A 46 7.31 -2.66 1.04
CA SER A 46 8.10 -3.13 -0.11
C SER A 46 8.18 -2.05 -1.19
N LYS A 47 9.28 -2.05 -1.95
CA LYS A 47 9.43 -1.20 -3.14
C LYS A 47 8.49 -1.61 -4.27
N TRP A 48 8.10 -2.88 -4.29
CA TRP A 48 7.26 -3.47 -5.33
C TRP A 48 6.30 -4.51 -4.74
N ILE A 49 5.05 -4.48 -5.17
CA ILE A 49 3.98 -5.40 -4.76
C ILE A 49 3.24 -5.82 -6.03
N PRO A 50 2.99 -7.13 -6.23
CA PRO A 50 2.15 -7.60 -7.32
C PRO A 50 0.70 -7.20 -7.04
N GLN A 51 0.20 -6.18 -7.76
CA GLN A 51 -1.12 -5.60 -7.52
C GLN A 51 -2.26 -6.60 -7.83
N ASN A 52 -2.13 -7.37 -8.91
CA ASN A 52 -3.17 -8.31 -9.36
C ASN A 52 -3.30 -9.49 -8.40
N ASP A 53 -2.18 -10.02 -7.92
CA ASP A 53 -2.18 -11.11 -6.94
C ASP A 53 -2.79 -10.67 -5.61
N LEU A 54 -2.58 -9.42 -5.21
CA LEU A 54 -3.16 -8.88 -3.99
C LEU A 54 -4.68 -8.64 -4.14
N LEU A 55 -5.15 -8.21 -5.30
CA LEU A 55 -6.57 -8.03 -5.59
C LEU A 55 -7.34 -9.36 -5.64
N GLY A 56 -6.70 -10.43 -6.11
CA GLY A 56 -7.29 -11.78 -6.16
C GLY A 56 -7.22 -12.57 -4.84
N HIS A 57 -6.59 -12.04 -3.79
CA HIS A 57 -6.35 -12.79 -2.56
C HIS A 57 -7.52 -12.65 -1.57
N GLU A 58 -8.07 -13.77 -1.09
CA GLU A 58 -9.28 -13.82 -0.23
C GLU A 58 -9.15 -13.02 1.09
N LYS A 59 -7.93 -12.80 1.59
CA LYS A 59 -7.66 -12.01 2.80
C LYS A 59 -7.58 -10.50 2.56
N THR A 60 -7.66 -10.04 1.31
CA THR A 60 -7.59 -8.62 0.97
C THR A 60 -8.94 -7.97 1.27
N LYS A 61 -8.99 -7.22 2.38
CA LYS A 61 -10.21 -6.51 2.79
C LYS A 61 -10.33 -5.10 2.19
N LEU A 62 -9.20 -4.45 1.90
CA LEU A 62 -9.19 -3.07 1.44
C LEU A 62 -7.92 -2.77 0.64
N PHE A 63 -8.10 -2.36 -0.62
CA PHE A 63 -7.01 -1.91 -1.49
C PHE A 63 -7.13 -0.40 -1.73
N ILE A 64 -6.18 0.36 -1.18
CA ILE A 64 -6.09 1.80 -1.43
C ILE A 64 -4.96 2.07 -2.42
N SER A 65 -5.26 2.73 -3.52
CA SER A 65 -4.29 3.16 -4.55
C SER A 65 -4.47 4.64 -4.85
N HIS A 66 -3.37 5.33 -5.17
CA HIS A 66 -3.36 6.77 -5.48
C HIS A 66 -3.79 7.06 -6.93
N CYS A 67 -4.76 6.34 -7.51
CA CYS A 67 -5.24 6.59 -8.89
C CYS A 67 -4.09 6.83 -9.90
N GLY A 68 -3.04 6.01 -9.87
CA GLY A 68 -2.03 6.03 -10.93
C GLY A 68 -2.72 5.75 -12.27
N LYS A 69 -2.36 6.51 -13.32
CA LYS A 69 -3.03 6.61 -14.63
C LYS A 69 -3.41 5.30 -15.35
N ASN A 70 -2.96 4.13 -14.87
CA ASN A 70 -3.31 2.80 -15.38
C ASN A 70 -4.39 2.06 -14.54
N GLY A 71 -4.75 2.55 -13.35
CA GLY A 71 -5.77 1.94 -12.48
C GLY A 71 -7.21 2.31 -12.85
N GLN A 72 -7.42 3.27 -13.76
CA GLN A 72 -8.76 3.61 -14.25
C GLN A 72 -9.29 2.57 -15.26
N TYR A 73 -8.42 1.79 -15.91
CA TYR A 73 -8.84 0.78 -16.89
C TYR A 73 -9.14 -0.60 -16.28
N GLU A 74 -8.60 -0.93 -15.11
CA GLU A 74 -8.90 -2.21 -14.44
C GLU A 74 -10.16 -2.16 -13.54
N ALA A 75 -10.54 -0.97 -13.04
CA ALA A 75 -11.74 -0.80 -12.21
C ALA A 75 -13.07 -0.81 -12.98
N LEU A 76 -13.02 -0.80 -14.32
CA LEU A 76 -14.22 -0.84 -15.18
C LEU A 76 -14.46 -2.23 -15.80
N TYR A 77 -13.48 -3.15 -15.73
CA TYR A 77 -13.54 -4.46 -16.41
C TYR A 77 -13.55 -5.68 -15.48
N HIS A 78 -13.54 -5.49 -14.16
CA HIS A 78 -13.80 -6.51 -13.14
C HIS A 78 -14.64 -5.92 -12.01
#